data_AF-A0A7Y3DI71-F1
#
_entry.id   AF-A0A7Y3DI71-F1
#
_cell.length_a   1.000
_cell.length_b   1.000
_cell.length_c   1.000
_cell.angle_alpha   90.00
_cell.angle_beta   90.00
_cell.angle_gamma   90.00
#
_symmetry.space_group_name_H-M   'P 1'
#
loop_
_entity.id
_entity.type
_entity.pdbx_description
1 polymer ?
#
loop_
_entity_poly.entity_id
_entity_poly.type
_entity_poly.pdbx_seq_one_letter_code
_entity_poly.pdbx_strand_id
1 'polypeptide(L)'
;MAVLTEAYPDRFPSDGVVAGYLEYSAARQVLEEAAAAGDLTPAGVVAAAGRLDELSFGGVGPVNRYSGDPNADVSRATALYRPDKALFDAQGGLAATFGGGAVSAFTLIQDFAVAPLAADYDFQGPCYQPG
;
A
#
# COMPACT_ATOMS: atom_id res chain seq x y z
N MET A 1 7.89 -4.86 10.84
CA MET A 1 7.84 -6.33 10.71
C MET A 1 7.93 -7.08 12.04
N ALA A 2 8.65 -6.62 13.06
CA ALA A 2 8.77 -7.36 14.34
C ALA A 2 7.42 -7.80 14.95
N VAL A 3 6.42 -6.92 14.98
CA VAL A 3 5.06 -7.25 15.45
C VAL A 3 4.38 -8.34 14.60
N LEU A 4 4.58 -8.33 13.28
CA LEU A 4 4.03 -9.36 12.38
C LEU A 4 4.76 -10.69 12.54
N THR A 5 6.09 -10.66 12.72
CA THR A 5 6.90 -11.84 13.03
C THR A 5 6.47 -12.48 14.34
N GLU A 6 6.14 -11.69 15.35
CA GLU A 6 5.67 -12.17 16.65
C GLU A 6 4.24 -12.74 16.57
N ALA A 7 3.32 -12.01 15.92
CA ALA A 7 1.92 -12.43 15.84
C ALA A 7 1.68 -13.60 14.88
N TYR A 8 2.51 -13.73 13.84
CA TYR A 8 2.33 -14.68 12.75
C TYR A 8 3.65 -15.34 12.32
N PRO A 9 4.37 -16.00 13.25
CA PRO A 9 5.72 -16.52 12.99
C PRO A 9 5.75 -17.55 11.87
N ASP A 10 4.68 -18.33 11.69
CA ASP A 10 4.62 -19.43 10.73
C ASP A 10 4.14 -19.01 9.33
N ARG A 11 3.84 -17.72 9.13
CA ARG A 11 3.37 -17.25 7.83
C ARG A 11 4.53 -17.07 6.85
N PHE A 12 4.27 -17.45 5.61
CA PHE A 12 5.16 -17.19 4.49
C PHE A 12 5.30 -15.68 4.25
N PRO A 13 6.52 -15.15 4.15
CA PRO A 13 6.73 -13.74 3.87
C PRO A 13 6.35 -13.40 2.43
N SER A 14 5.49 -12.40 2.23
CA SER A 14 5.12 -11.94 0.90
C SER A 14 4.78 -10.45 0.88
N ASP A 15 4.87 -9.82 -0.29
CA ASP A 15 4.44 -8.44 -0.47
C ASP A 15 2.93 -8.26 -0.27
N GLY A 16 2.15 -9.35 -0.29
CA GLY A 16 0.74 -9.33 0.11
C GLY A 16 0.55 -8.92 1.58
N VAL A 17 1.52 -9.19 2.45
CA VAL A 17 1.49 -8.70 3.84
C VAL A 17 1.72 -7.19 3.91
N VAL A 18 2.58 -6.66 3.03
CA VAL A 18 2.79 -5.21 2.89
C VAL A 18 1.51 -4.55 2.36
N ALA A 19 0.91 -5.11 1.31
CA ALA A 19 -0.37 -4.62 0.76
C ALA A 19 -1.48 -4.59 1.82
N GLY A 20 -1.65 -5.68 2.58
CA GLY A 20 -2.63 -5.74 3.67
C GLY A 20 -2.37 -4.70 4.77
N TYR A 21 -1.10 -4.41 5.10
CA TYR A 21 -0.75 -3.35 6.03
C TYR A 21 -1.11 -1.95 5.51
N LEU A 22 -0.88 -1.68 4.22
CA LEU A 22 -1.25 -0.41 3.58
C LEU A 22 -2.78 -0.22 3.60
N GLU A 23 -3.53 -1.24 3.21
CA GLU A 23 -5.00 -1.25 3.22
C GLU A 23 -5.56 -1.05 4.65
N TYR A 24 -5.02 -1.79 5.63
CA TYR A 24 -5.36 -1.60 7.04
C TYR A 24 -5.08 -0.17 7.52
N SER A 25 -3.91 0.38 7.17
CA SER A 25 -3.50 1.71 7.62
C SER A 25 -4.42 2.79 7.06
N ALA A 26 -4.83 2.69 5.79
CA ALA A 26 -5.81 3.60 5.19
C ALA A 26 -7.18 3.46 5.88
N ALA A 27 -7.70 2.23 6.00
CA ALA A 27 -9.00 1.98 6.61
C ALA A 27 -9.05 2.48 8.07
N ARG A 28 -7.98 2.26 8.85
CA ARG A 28 -7.88 2.75 10.23
C ARG A 28 -8.00 4.28 10.29
N GLN A 29 -7.26 5.00 9.46
CA GLN A 29 -7.30 6.47 9.42
C GLN A 29 -8.70 6.99 9.08
N VAL A 30 -9.36 6.39 8.08
CA VAL A 30 -10.73 6.75 7.71
C VAL A 30 -11.72 6.46 8.84
N LEU A 31 -11.61 5.32 9.51
CA LEU A 31 -12.50 4.95 10.60
C LEU A 31 -12.29 5.81 11.84
N GLU A 32 -11.05 6.22 12.13
CA GLU A 32 -10.73 7.17 13.20
C GLU A 32 -11.35 8.54 12.92
N GLU A 33 -11.28 9.03 11.69
CA GLU A 33 -11.92 10.27 11.26
C GLU A 33 -13.46 10.19 11.30
N ALA A 34 -14.02 9.05 10.89
CA ALA A 34 -15.46 8.80 10.98
C ALA A 34 -15.96 8.75 12.45
N ALA A 35 -15.19 8.09 13.32
CA ALA A 35 -15.48 8.03 14.75
C ALA A 35 -15.37 9.42 15.41
N ALA A 36 -14.36 10.21 15.06
CA ALA A 36 -14.20 11.58 15.55
C ALA A 36 -15.37 12.48 15.13
N ALA A 37 -15.91 12.28 13.93
CA ALA A 37 -17.11 12.96 13.45
C ALA A 37 -18.43 12.40 14.03
N GLY A 38 -18.39 11.30 14.78
CA GLY A 38 -19.56 10.67 15.39
C GLY A 38 -20.47 9.93 14.41
N ASP A 39 -20.00 9.58 13.21
CA ASP A 39 -20.77 8.89 12.18
C ASP A 39 -20.00 7.71 11.58
N LEU A 40 -20.19 6.52 12.19
CA LEU A 40 -19.65 5.24 11.70
C LEU A 40 -20.62 4.51 10.76
N THR A 41 -21.63 5.19 10.22
CA THR A 41 -22.45 4.59 9.15
C THR A 41 -21.62 4.48 7.86
N PRO A 42 -22.03 3.65 6.89
CA PRO A 42 -21.35 3.59 5.59
C PRO A 42 -21.22 4.97 4.91
N ALA A 43 -22.24 5.83 5.04
CA ALA A 43 -22.19 7.19 4.52
C ALA A 43 -21.18 8.06 5.27
N GLY A 44 -21.15 7.97 6.60
CA GLY A 44 -20.17 8.66 7.44
C GLY A 44 -18.73 8.27 7.14
N VAL A 45 -18.48 6.98 6.90
CA VAL A 45 -17.15 6.46 6.50
C VAL A 45 -16.72 7.00 5.13
N VAL A 46 -17.62 7.03 4.14
CA VAL A 46 -17.32 7.63 2.83
C VAL A 46 -17.05 9.14 2.97
N ALA A 47 -17.84 9.85 3.76
CA ALA A 47 -17.63 11.27 4.03
C ALA A 47 -16.29 11.53 4.74
N ALA A 48 -15.92 10.67 5.69
CA ALA A 48 -14.64 10.74 6.40
C ALA A 48 -13.44 10.55 5.45
N ALA A 49 -13.52 9.57 4.54
CA ALA A 49 -12.49 9.35 3.54
C ALA A 49 -12.22 10.60 2.69
N GLY A 50 -13.28 11.35 2.33
CA GLY A 50 -13.16 12.60 1.57
C GLY A 50 -12.60 13.79 2.34
N ARG A 51 -12.61 13.76 3.69
CA ARG A 51 -12.08 14.84 4.56
C ARG A 51 -10.58 14.73 4.84
N LEU A 52 -9.99 13.55 4.63
CA LEU A 52 -8.58 13.35 4.89
C LEU A 52 -7.74 14.01 3.79
N ASP A 53 -6.91 14.99 4.19
CA ASP A 53 -5.95 15.65 3.32
C ASP A 53 -4.81 14.71 2.91
N GLU A 54 -4.52 13.67 3.68
CA GLU A 54 -3.52 12.65 3.35
C GLU A 54 -3.77 11.34 4.08
N LEU A 55 -3.32 10.25 3.45
CA LEU A 55 -3.17 8.92 4.01
C LEU A 55 -1.68 8.64 4.13
N SER A 56 -1.21 8.53 5.38
CA SER A 56 0.17 8.18 5.66
C SER A 56 0.31 6.68 5.92
N PHE A 57 1.39 6.10 5.41
CA PHE A 57 1.70 4.68 5.56
C PHE A 57 2.99 4.43 6.37
N GLY A 58 3.41 5.41 7.17
CA GLY A 58 4.60 5.27 8.03
C GLY A 58 5.91 5.02 7.26
N GLY A 59 6.01 5.51 6.02
CA GLY A 59 7.17 5.32 5.15
C GLY A 59 7.21 4.01 4.38
N VAL A 60 6.19 3.15 4.48
CA VAL A 60 6.11 1.88 3.73
C VAL A 60 5.72 2.08 2.27
N GLY A 61 5.02 3.18 1.96
CA GLY A 61 4.60 3.55 0.61
C GLY A 61 4.42 5.06 0.48
N PRO A 62 4.17 5.55 -0.74
CA PRO A 62 3.92 6.96 -0.99
C PRO A 62 2.63 7.41 -0.30
N VAL A 63 2.59 8.68 0.10
CA VAL A 63 1.37 9.31 0.62
C VAL A 63 0.27 9.25 -0.45
N ASN A 64 -0.97 9.02 -0.02
CA ASN A 64 -2.14 8.96 -0.91
C ASN A 64 -3.26 9.89 -0.42
N ARG A 65 -4.25 10.15 -1.27
CA ARG A 65 -5.45 10.93 -0.98
C ARG A 65 -6.67 10.26 -1.62
N TYR A 66 -7.86 10.43 -1.04
CA TYR A 66 -9.12 9.97 -1.63
C TYR A 66 -9.99 11.10 -2.19
N SER A 67 -9.53 12.34 -2.08
CA SER A 67 -10.19 13.53 -2.60
C SER A 67 -9.19 14.39 -3.36
N GLY A 68 -9.71 15.36 -4.13
CA GLY A 68 -8.92 16.26 -4.95
C GLY A 68 -9.08 16.03 -6.46
N ASP A 69 -8.21 16.66 -7.24
CA ASP A 69 -8.14 16.51 -8.69
C ASP A 69 -7.28 15.29 -9.03
N PRO A 70 -7.79 14.26 -9.75
CA PRO A 70 -6.99 13.10 -10.15
C PRO A 70 -5.69 13.44 -10.88
N ASN A 71 -5.66 14.57 -11.59
CA ASN A 71 -4.48 15.02 -12.30
C ASN A 71 -3.41 15.64 -11.37
N ALA A 72 -3.78 16.12 -10.19
CA ALA A 72 -2.87 16.74 -9.23
C ALA A 72 -2.58 15.88 -7.99
N ASP A 73 -3.57 15.10 -7.52
CA ASP A 73 -3.58 14.52 -6.17
C ASP A 73 -3.38 13.00 -6.13
N VAL A 74 -3.61 12.28 -7.23
CA VAL A 74 -3.35 10.83 -7.28
C VAL A 74 -1.85 10.57 -7.27
N SER A 75 -1.39 9.71 -6.35
CA SER A 75 -0.01 9.24 -6.35
C SER A 75 0.29 8.44 -7.62
N ARG A 76 1.34 8.85 -8.33
CA ARG A 76 1.82 8.20 -9.57
C ARG A 76 3.13 7.45 -9.36
N ALA A 77 3.59 7.38 -8.11
CA ALA A 77 4.88 6.82 -7.76
C ALA A 77 4.83 5.30 -7.81
N THR A 78 5.80 4.70 -8.49
CA THR A 78 5.94 3.25 -8.61
C THR A 78 7.35 2.83 -8.20
N ALA A 79 7.45 1.79 -7.40
CA ALA A 79 8.70 1.09 -7.11
C ALA A 79 8.81 -0.14 -8.02
N LEU A 80 10.05 -0.48 -8.40
CA LEU A 80 10.34 -1.64 -9.25
C LEU A 80 11.14 -2.66 -8.46
N TYR A 81 10.64 -3.90 -8.47
CA TYR A 81 11.26 -5.03 -7.80
C TYR A 81 11.61 -6.14 -8.78
N ARG A 82 12.66 -6.90 -8.48
CA ARG A 82 13.07 -8.11 -9.22
C ARG A 82 12.89 -9.33 -8.34
N PRO A 83 12.24 -10.41 -8.80
CA PRO A 83 12.32 -11.70 -8.13
C PRO A 83 13.78 -12.15 -7.98
N ASP A 84 14.18 -12.57 -6.79
CA ASP A 84 15.51 -13.09 -6.49
C ASP A 84 15.43 -14.56 -6.09
N LYS A 85 15.77 -15.43 -7.04
CA LYS A 85 15.75 -16.88 -6.83
C LYS A 85 16.77 -17.32 -5.78
N ALA A 86 17.96 -16.71 -5.76
CA ALA A 86 19.01 -17.11 -4.83
C ALA A 86 18.60 -16.77 -3.39
N LEU A 87 17.99 -15.60 -3.19
CA LEU A 87 17.40 -15.20 -1.91
C LEU A 87 16.26 -16.15 -1.50
N PHE A 88 15.36 -16.48 -2.44
CA PHE A 88 14.25 -17.41 -2.20
C PHE A 88 14.75 -18.78 -1.72
N ASP A 89 15.70 -19.38 -2.45
CA ASP A 89 16.25 -20.69 -2.09
C ASP A 89 16.99 -20.62 -0.73
N ALA A 90 17.78 -19.57 -0.50
CA ALA A 90 18.53 -19.38 0.75
C ALA A 90 17.63 -19.20 1.98
N GLN A 91 16.41 -18.71 1.79
CA GLN A 91 15.40 -18.55 2.86
C GLN A 91 14.56 -19.81 3.10
N GLY A 92 14.83 -20.91 2.39
CA GLY A 92 14.08 -22.16 2.52
C GLY A 92 12.91 -22.30 1.54
N GLY A 93 12.85 -21.45 0.51
CA GLY A 93 11.83 -21.48 -0.53
C GLY A 93 10.42 -21.38 0.05
N LEU A 94 9.50 -22.26 -0.38
CA LEU A 94 8.11 -22.27 0.11
C LEU A 94 7.96 -22.61 1.59
N ALA A 95 9.02 -23.11 2.25
CA ALA A 95 9.04 -23.36 3.68
C ALA A 95 9.51 -22.15 4.51
N ALA A 96 9.86 -21.03 3.85
CA ALA A 96 10.25 -19.81 4.53
C ALA A 96 9.11 -19.28 5.42
N THR A 97 9.46 -18.80 6.61
CA THR A 97 8.49 -18.19 7.55
C THR A 97 9.05 -16.92 8.15
N PHE A 98 8.18 -16.01 8.59
CA PHE A 98 8.61 -14.79 9.27
C PHE A 98 9.44 -15.07 10.54
N GLY A 99 9.12 -16.13 11.28
CA GLY A 99 9.85 -16.55 12.48
C GLY A 99 11.31 -16.93 12.19
N GLY A 100 11.60 -17.36 10.95
CA GLY A 100 12.96 -17.57 10.45
C GLY A 100 13.68 -16.30 10.01
N GLY A 101 13.05 -15.12 10.15
CA GLY A 101 13.58 -13.84 9.69
C GLY A 101 13.52 -13.63 8.18
N ALA A 102 12.75 -14.46 7.46
CA ALA A 102 12.63 -14.38 6.01
C ALA A 102 11.82 -13.15 5.56
N VAL A 103 12.06 -12.70 4.32
CA VAL A 103 11.38 -11.57 3.67
C VAL A 103 10.78 -12.02 2.34
N SER A 104 10.01 -11.15 1.68
CA SER A 104 9.62 -11.42 0.29
C SER A 104 10.91 -11.49 -0.54
N ALA A 105 11.07 -12.56 -1.32
CA ALA A 105 12.28 -12.83 -2.09
C ALA A 105 12.36 -11.95 -3.36
N PHE A 106 12.19 -10.64 -3.17
CA PHE A 106 12.24 -9.61 -4.18
C PHE A 106 13.30 -8.58 -3.78
N THR A 107 14.10 -8.15 -4.75
CA THR A 107 15.10 -7.10 -4.56
C THR A 107 14.63 -5.80 -5.20
N LEU A 108 14.82 -4.70 -4.49
CA LEU A 108 14.49 -3.37 -5.02
C LEU A 108 15.45 -3.02 -6.15
N ILE A 109 14.91 -2.77 -7.34
CA ILE A 109 15.66 -2.21 -8.48
C ILE A 109 15.62 -0.69 -8.41
N GLN A 110 14.43 -0.14 -8.13
CA GLN A 110 14.18 1.29 -8.09
C GLN A 110 13.16 1.57 -7.01
N ASP A 111 13.48 2.53 -6.14
CA ASP A 111 12.52 3.05 -5.17
C ASP A 111 11.39 3.83 -5.88
N PHE A 112 10.39 4.23 -5.11
CA PHE A 112 9.24 4.99 -5.59
C PHE A 112 9.68 6.22 -6.39
N ALA A 113 9.38 6.20 -7.68
CA ALA A 113 9.59 7.31 -8.59
C ALA A 113 8.41 7.47 -9.54
N VAL A 114 8.24 8.70 -10.05
CA VAL A 114 7.26 9.01 -11.08
C VAL A 114 7.98 9.07 -12.42
N ALA A 115 7.60 8.21 -13.36
CA ALA A 115 8.12 8.28 -14.73
C ALA A 115 7.52 9.49 -15.47
N PRO A 116 8.21 10.12 -16.43
CA PRO A 116 7.69 11.27 -17.18
C PRO A 116 6.33 11.00 -17.83
N LEU A 117 6.16 9.83 -18.46
CA LEU A 117 4.87 9.43 -19.04
C LEU A 117 3.75 9.36 -18.00
N ALA A 118 4.06 8.87 -16.79
CA ALA A 118 3.09 8.83 -15.70
C ALA A 118 2.78 10.25 -15.21
N ALA A 119 3.77 11.15 -15.11
CA ALA A 119 3.57 12.54 -14.71
C ALA A 119 2.69 13.34 -15.69
N ASP A 120 2.81 13.06 -16.99
CA ASP A 120 2.09 13.80 -18.04
C ASP A 120 0.72 13.19 -18.40
N TYR A 121 0.36 12.05 -17.81
CA TYR A 121 -0.92 11.40 -18.10
C TYR A 121 -2.11 12.23 -17.59
N ASP A 122 -3.14 12.38 -18.44
CA ASP A 122 -4.35 13.15 -18.14
C ASP A 122 -5.57 12.23 -17.93
N PHE A 123 -6.05 12.17 -16.69
CA PHE A 123 -7.23 11.40 -16.30
C PHE A 123 -8.51 12.08 -16.79
N GLN A 124 -9.13 11.52 -17.83
CA GLN A 124 -10.37 12.03 -18.41
C GLN A 124 -11.65 11.67 -17.63
N GLY A 125 -11.54 10.82 -16.62
CA GLY A 125 -12.69 10.33 -15.86
C GLY A 125 -12.33 9.20 -14.88
N PRO A 126 -13.30 8.76 -14.06
CA PRO A 126 -13.05 7.81 -12.97
C PRO A 126 -12.73 6.39 -13.44
N CYS A 127 -13.12 6.03 -14.66
CA CYS A 127 -12.96 4.68 -15.20
C CYS A 127 -12.39 4.72 -16.61
N TYR A 128 -11.57 3.73 -16.94
CA TYR A 128 -11.17 3.46 -18.31
C TYR A 128 -12.40 3.40 -19.23
N GLN A 129 -12.35 4.16 -20.32
CA GLN A 129 -13.35 4.10 -21.38
C GLN A 129 -12.69 3.43 -22.59
N PRO A 130 -13.23 2.31 -23.11
CA PRO A 130 -12.79 1.80 -24.40
C PRO A 130 -13.10 2.84 -25.49
N GLY A 131 -12.12 3.09 -26.37
CA GLY A 131 -12.26 3.98 -27.52
C GLY A 131 -13.09 3.39 -28.65
#